data_AF-A0A7D9HMU5-F1
#
_entry.id   AF-A0A7D9HMU5-F1
#
_cell.length_a   1.000
_cell.length_b   1.000
_cell.length_c   1.000
_cell.angle_alpha   90.00
_cell.angle_beta   90.00
_cell.angle_gamma   90.00
#
_symmetry.space_group_name_H-M   'P 1'
#
loop_
_entity.id
_entity.type
_entity.pdbx_description
1 polymer ?
#
loop_
_entity_poly.entity_id
_entity_poly.type
_entity_poly.pdbx_seq_one_letter_code
_entity_poly.pdbx_strand_id
1 'polypeptide(L)'
;MDKLQTYYGNAIRANVKPGKLSAEEQKSQIAVMQKAIMAVLYNTCELSDETERHKYCPEGADSWCSYKRQGTLKRKDHHLDAVFLDFLLPEITRLSDYSLLLRCLSGYSQNANESLNGLVWNRAPKHRSKGPKVVEMAVMSAITHFNSCASSRHDVMRAAS
;
A
#
# COMPACT_ATOMS: atom_id res chain seq x y z
N MET A 1 10.11 -5.81 -10.58
CA MET A 1 8.94 -5.60 -9.69
C MET A 1 9.36 -5.17 -8.28
N ASP A 2 10.40 -5.76 -7.69
CA ASP A 2 10.78 -5.58 -6.27
C ASP A 2 11.06 -4.15 -5.79
N LYS A 3 11.58 -3.27 -6.67
CA LYS A 3 11.96 -1.89 -6.30
C LYS A 3 10.75 -1.02 -5.96
N LEU A 4 9.68 -1.07 -6.77
CA LEU A 4 8.48 -0.25 -6.53
C LEU A 4 7.78 -0.65 -5.22
N GLN A 5 7.68 -1.96 -4.96
CA GLN A 5 7.14 -2.47 -3.70
C GLN A 5 7.99 -2.03 -2.50
N THR A 6 9.32 -2.08 -2.63
CA THR A 6 10.23 -1.63 -1.58
C THR A 6 10.08 -0.13 -1.31
N TYR A 7 10.01 0.69 -2.36
CA TYR A 7 9.83 2.14 -2.21
C TYR A 7 8.47 2.51 -1.63
N TYR A 8 7.39 1.84 -2.06
CA TYR A 8 6.07 1.99 -1.45
C TYR A 8 6.10 1.66 0.05
N GLY A 9 6.68 0.53 0.43
CA GLY A 9 6.81 0.14 1.83
C GLY A 9 7.65 1.14 2.64
N ASN A 10 8.71 1.69 2.06
CA ASN A 10 9.52 2.73 2.70
C ASN A 10 8.75 4.04 2.87
N ALA A 11 7.96 4.46 1.88
CA ALA A 11 7.12 5.66 1.98
C ALA A 11 6.13 5.58 3.15
N ILE A 12 5.56 4.39 3.40
CA ILE A 12 4.73 4.15 4.58
C ILE A 12 5.55 4.19 5.86
N ARG A 13 6.61 3.36 5.96
CA ARG A 13 7.40 3.21 7.19
C ARG A 13 8.07 4.51 7.65
N ALA A 14 8.50 5.37 6.72
CA ALA A 14 9.10 6.66 7.04
C ALA A 14 8.10 7.68 7.60
N ASN A 15 6.80 7.43 7.47
CA ASN A 15 5.73 8.37 7.82
C ASN A 15 4.73 7.79 8.82
N VAL A 16 5.12 6.74 9.56
CA VAL A 16 4.33 6.22 10.68
C VAL A 16 4.38 7.19 11.86
N LYS A 17 3.30 7.26 12.64
CA LYS A 17 3.23 8.04 13.87
C LYS A 17 2.56 7.18 14.94
N PRO A 18 3.34 6.50 15.80
CA PRO A 18 2.78 5.67 16.87
C PRO A 18 2.18 6.55 17.98
N GLY A 19 1.22 5.99 18.73
CA GLY A 19 0.55 6.67 19.84
C GLY A 19 -0.91 7.01 19.56
N LYS A 20 -1.59 7.57 20.57
CA LYS A 20 -2.96 8.06 20.42
C LYS A 20 -2.93 9.43 19.73
N LEU A 21 -3.51 9.49 18.54
CA LEU A 21 -3.60 10.68 17.70
C LEU A 21 -5.03 11.17 17.64
N SER A 22 -5.23 12.49 17.61
CA SER A 22 -6.54 13.06 17.27
C SER A 22 -6.94 12.70 15.83
N ALA A 23 -8.21 12.86 15.48
CA ALA A 23 -8.68 12.62 14.12
C ALA A 23 -7.98 13.54 13.10
N GLU A 24 -7.71 14.79 13.50
CA GLU A 24 -7.00 15.80 12.71
C GLU A 24 -5.54 15.42 12.50
N GLU A 25 -4.86 14.94 13.54
CA GLU A 25 -3.48 14.47 13.43
C GLU A 25 -3.38 13.22 12.56
N GLN A 26 -4.32 12.28 12.68
CA GLN A 26 -4.39 11.11 11.80
C GLN A 26 -4.58 11.54 10.34
N LYS A 27 -5.52 12.45 10.08
CA LYS A 27 -5.78 12.96 8.73
C LYS A 27 -4.55 13.66 8.14
N SER A 28 -3.88 14.51 8.92
CA SER A 28 -2.67 15.19 8.49
C SER A 28 -1.55 14.19 8.16
N GLN A 29 -1.30 13.22 9.04
CA GLN A 29 -0.24 12.24 8.83
C GLN A 29 -0.53 11.31 7.64
N ILE A 30 -1.78 10.90 7.44
CA ILE A 30 -2.18 10.11 6.28
C ILE A 30 -1.98 10.91 4.99
N ALA A 31 -2.28 12.21 4.97
CA ALA A 31 -2.01 13.05 3.79
C ALA A 31 -0.50 13.10 3.45
N VAL A 32 0.38 13.11 4.47
CA VAL A 32 1.83 13.00 4.27
C VAL A 32 2.20 11.66 3.64
N MET A 33 1.64 10.54 4.14
CA MET A 33 1.86 9.21 3.57
C MET A 33 1.39 9.13 2.11
N GLN A 34 0.21 9.66 1.79
CA GLN A 34 -0.33 9.71 0.43
C GLN A 34 0.60 10.50 -0.50
N LYS A 35 1.07 11.67 -0.06
CA LYS A 35 2.04 12.46 -0.84
C LYS A 35 3.34 11.70 -1.08
N ALA A 36 3.87 11.02 -0.06
CA ALA A 36 5.09 10.22 -0.17
C ALA A 36 4.91 9.03 -1.15
N ILE A 37 3.75 8.37 -1.14
CA ILE A 37 3.43 7.29 -2.07
C ILE A 37 3.33 7.83 -3.52
N MET A 38 2.68 8.99 -3.72
CA MET A 38 2.63 9.63 -5.04
C MET A 38 4.01 10.05 -5.53
N ALA A 39 4.89 10.51 -4.64
CA ALA A 39 6.28 10.81 -4.97
C ALA A 39 7.03 9.58 -5.50
N VAL A 40 6.77 8.39 -4.94
CA VAL A 40 7.36 7.14 -5.43
C VAL A 40 6.87 6.84 -6.85
N LEU A 41 5.55 6.91 -7.11
CA LEU A 41 4.98 6.63 -8.43
C LEU A 41 5.53 7.57 -9.51
N TYR A 42 5.43 8.88 -9.27
CA TYR A 42 5.83 9.90 -10.25
C TYR A 42 7.35 9.91 -10.47
N ASN A 43 8.15 9.64 -9.44
CA ASN A 43 9.60 9.52 -9.60
C ASN A 43 10.00 8.27 -10.41
N THR A 44 9.24 7.19 -10.28
CA THR A 44 9.51 5.91 -10.97
C THR A 44 9.20 5.98 -12.47
N CYS A 45 8.23 6.82 -12.88
CA CYS A 45 7.89 7.03 -14.29
C CYS A 45 8.76 8.14 -14.89
N GLU A 46 9.31 7.93 -16.09
CA GLU A 46 10.14 8.89 -16.83
C GLU A 46 9.24 9.88 -17.59
N LEU A 47 8.65 10.83 -16.86
CA LEU A 47 7.93 11.95 -17.45
C LEU A 47 8.92 12.96 -18.06
N SER A 48 8.56 13.54 -19.21
CA SER A 48 9.38 14.55 -19.90
C SER A 48 9.44 15.88 -19.14
N ASP A 49 8.39 16.22 -18.40
CA ASP A 49 8.36 17.39 -17.53
C ASP A 49 8.89 17.02 -16.14
N GLU A 50 10.10 17.46 -15.83
CA GLU A 50 10.76 17.22 -14.54
C GLU A 50 10.04 17.92 -13.37
N THR A 51 9.35 19.03 -13.62
CA THR A 51 8.55 19.70 -12.59
C THR A 51 7.38 18.81 -12.19
N GLU A 52 6.67 18.25 -13.17
CA GLU A 52 5.56 17.33 -12.93
C GLU A 52 6.03 16.02 -12.32
N ARG A 53 7.14 15.48 -12.80
CA ARG A 53 7.75 14.24 -12.28
C ARG A 53 8.11 14.31 -10.80
N HIS A 54 8.55 15.48 -10.35
CA HIS A 54 9.07 15.66 -9.01
C HIS A 54 8.15 16.45 -8.08
N LYS A 55 6.94 16.82 -8.50
CA LYS A 55 6.01 17.67 -7.74
C LYS A 55 5.66 17.17 -6.34
N TYR A 56 5.66 15.85 -6.13
CA TYR A 56 5.36 15.24 -4.83
C TYR A 56 6.60 14.93 -3.98
N CYS A 57 7.79 14.96 -4.57
CA CYS A 57 9.03 14.65 -3.87
C CYS A 57 9.26 15.60 -2.69
N PRO A 58 9.86 15.12 -1.59
CA PRO A 58 10.22 16.00 -0.49
C PRO A 58 11.22 17.05 -0.94
N GLU A 59 11.12 18.24 -0.36
CA GLU A 59 12.03 19.36 -0.59
C GLU A 59 13.24 19.29 0.37
N GLY A 60 14.28 20.04 0.05
CA GLY A 60 15.41 20.26 0.96
C GLY A 60 16.58 19.28 0.81
N ALA A 61 17.66 19.55 1.54
CA ALA A 61 18.94 18.84 1.42
C ALA A 61 18.85 17.35 1.78
N ASP A 62 17.93 16.98 2.67
CA ASP A 62 17.72 15.60 3.11
C ASP A 62 16.73 14.82 2.22
N SER A 63 16.18 15.47 1.18
CA SER A 63 15.31 14.80 0.22
C SER A 63 16.05 13.64 -0.43
N TRP A 64 15.41 12.47 -0.57
CA TRP A 64 15.98 11.37 -1.34
C TRP A 64 15.99 11.64 -2.86
N CYS A 65 15.22 12.64 -3.31
CA CYS A 65 15.12 13.04 -4.71
C CYS A 65 16.27 13.99 -5.10
N SER A 66 17.16 13.55 -6.00
CA SER A 66 18.29 14.37 -6.46
C SER A 66 17.84 15.68 -7.13
N TYR A 67 16.73 15.66 -7.88
CA TYR A 67 16.19 16.87 -8.52
C TYR A 67 15.80 17.93 -7.48
N LYS A 68 15.12 17.53 -6.40
CA LYS A 68 14.73 18.46 -5.33
C LYS A 68 15.92 18.95 -4.49
N ARG A 69 17.01 18.17 -4.42
CA ARG A 69 18.24 18.61 -3.75
C ARG A 69 19.07 19.59 -4.58
N GLN A 70 19.20 19.37 -5.89
CA GLN A 70 20.25 19.98 -6.71
C GLN A 70 19.76 20.57 -8.06
N GLY A 71 18.47 20.44 -8.38
CA GLY A 71 17.88 20.93 -9.63
C GLY A 71 18.26 20.14 -10.89
N THR A 72 19.09 19.10 -10.77
CA THR A 72 19.56 18.29 -11.91
C THR A 72 19.45 16.79 -11.61
N LEU A 73 19.23 16.01 -12.67
CA LEU A 73 19.20 14.54 -12.61
C LEU A 73 20.25 13.97 -13.55
N LYS A 74 21.03 13.01 -13.04
CA LYS A 74 21.70 12.06 -13.91
C LYS A 74 20.68 11.02 -14.32
N ARG A 75 20.51 10.81 -15.63
CA ARG A 75 19.62 9.77 -16.16
C ARG A 75 20.04 8.41 -15.59
N LYS A 76 19.07 7.64 -15.12
CA LYS A 76 19.27 6.26 -14.65
C LYS A 76 18.39 5.33 -15.49
N ASP A 77 18.95 4.19 -15.88
CA ASP A 77 18.35 3.21 -16.81
C ASP A 77 17.23 2.34 -16.19
N HIS A 78 16.55 2.80 -15.13
CA HIS A 78 15.62 1.97 -14.36
C HIS A 78 14.25 2.62 -14.12
N HIS A 79 13.88 3.60 -14.94
CA HIS A 79 12.54 4.20 -14.89
C HIS A 79 11.58 3.49 -15.82
N LEU A 80 10.31 3.50 -15.47
CA LEU A 80 9.23 3.05 -16.34
C LEU A 80 8.91 4.15 -17.35
N ASP A 81 8.48 3.77 -18.54
CA ASP A 81 7.95 4.72 -19.52
C ASP A 81 6.75 5.48 -18.93
N ALA A 82 6.58 6.75 -19.33
CA ALA A 82 5.48 7.59 -18.88
C ALA A 82 4.09 6.94 -19.08
N VAL A 83 3.93 6.09 -20.11
CA VAL A 83 2.68 5.38 -20.38
C VAL A 83 2.21 4.52 -19.20
N PHE A 84 3.13 4.01 -18.38
CA PHE A 84 2.79 3.19 -17.21
C PHE A 84 2.15 3.97 -16.08
N LEU A 85 2.27 5.31 -16.07
CA LEU A 85 1.66 6.14 -15.04
C LEU A 85 0.14 5.96 -15.00
N ASP A 86 -0.51 5.97 -16.17
CA ASP A 86 -1.97 5.86 -16.27
C ASP A 86 -2.49 4.48 -15.84
N PHE A 87 -1.69 3.44 -16.04
CA PHE A 87 -2.02 2.08 -15.58
C PHE A 87 -1.79 1.88 -14.08
N LEU A 88 -0.74 2.49 -13.53
CA LEU A 88 -0.36 2.31 -12.13
C LEU A 88 -1.09 3.26 -11.19
N LEU A 89 -1.49 4.45 -11.66
CA LEU A 89 -2.13 5.46 -10.83
C LEU A 89 -3.42 4.96 -10.13
N PRO A 90 -4.34 4.23 -10.80
CA PRO A 90 -5.52 3.68 -10.12
C PRO A 90 -5.15 2.71 -8.98
N GLU A 91 -4.19 1.82 -9.22
CA GLU A 91 -3.75 0.85 -8.21
C GLU A 91 -3.02 1.52 -7.05
N ILE A 92 -2.12 2.46 -7.33
CA ILE A 92 -1.41 3.22 -6.29
C ILE A 92 -2.39 4.10 -5.50
N THR A 93 -3.40 4.67 -6.14
CA THR A 93 -4.47 5.43 -5.45
C THR A 93 -5.26 4.52 -4.52
N ARG A 94 -5.64 3.33 -4.98
CA ARG A 94 -6.32 2.32 -4.16
C ARG A 94 -5.45 1.87 -2.98
N LEU A 95 -4.14 1.70 -3.20
CA LEU A 95 -3.15 1.39 -2.16
C LEU A 95 -2.81 2.58 -1.25
N SER A 96 -3.33 3.77 -1.57
CA SER A 96 -3.19 5.00 -0.76
C SER A 96 -4.51 5.38 -0.07
N ASP A 97 -5.47 4.44 -0.02
CA ASP A 97 -6.76 4.65 0.64
C ASP A 97 -6.59 5.04 2.11
N TYR A 98 -7.43 5.96 2.57
CA TYR A 98 -7.37 6.49 3.92
C TYR A 98 -7.50 5.39 4.98
N SER A 99 -8.45 4.45 4.81
CA SER A 99 -8.70 3.39 5.79
C SER A 99 -7.54 2.39 5.85
N LEU A 100 -6.88 2.17 4.72
CA LEU A 100 -5.69 1.32 4.64
C LEU A 100 -4.50 1.98 5.34
N LEU A 101 -4.22 3.24 5.04
CA LEU A 101 -3.10 3.98 5.63
C LEU A 101 -3.31 4.27 7.12
N LEU A 102 -4.55 4.47 7.57
CA LEU A 102 -4.89 4.62 8.98
C LEU A 102 -4.43 3.39 9.80
N ARG A 103 -4.56 2.18 9.24
CA ARG A 103 -4.09 0.95 9.88
C ARG A 103 -2.57 0.82 9.87
N CYS A 104 -1.89 1.46 8.91
CA CYS A 104 -0.44 1.48 8.82
C CYS A 104 0.20 2.53 9.74
N LEU A 105 -0.57 3.51 10.23
CA LEU A 105 -0.08 4.67 10.99
C LEU A 105 0.69 4.29 12.24
N SER A 106 0.29 3.22 12.93
CA SER A 106 0.96 2.74 14.14
C SER A 106 2.28 2.00 13.87
N GLY A 107 2.64 1.75 12.61
CA GLY A 107 3.89 1.12 12.23
C GLY A 107 4.02 -0.36 12.57
N TYR A 108 2.93 -1.03 12.94
CA TYR A 108 2.94 -2.47 13.16
C TYR A 108 3.18 -3.21 11.83
N SER A 109 4.19 -4.07 11.80
CA SER A 109 4.37 -5.00 10.68
C SER A 109 3.25 -6.04 10.71
N GLN A 110 2.44 -6.08 9.65
CA GLN A 110 1.55 -7.21 9.42
C GLN A 110 2.40 -8.41 9.01
N ASN A 111 2.70 -9.30 9.96
CA ASN A 111 3.16 -10.64 9.62
C ASN A 111 2.07 -11.27 8.73
N ALA A 112 2.39 -11.56 7.46
CA ALA A 112 1.43 -12.10 6.51
C ALA A 112 0.77 -13.39 7.05
N ASN A 113 1.52 -14.18 7.81
CA ASN A 113 1.00 -15.36 8.49
C ASN A 113 -0.01 -15.00 9.58
N GLU A 114 0.21 -13.95 10.37
CA GLU A 114 -0.75 -13.50 11.39
C GLU A 114 -2.01 -12.91 10.76
N SER A 115 -1.88 -12.17 9.67
CA SER A 115 -3.02 -11.60 8.95
C SER A 115 -3.91 -12.69 8.34
N LEU A 116 -3.30 -13.66 7.65
CA LEU A 116 -4.02 -14.81 7.09
C LEU A 116 -4.63 -15.68 8.20
N ASN A 117 -3.85 -16.01 9.24
CA ASN A 117 -4.36 -16.80 10.36
C ASN A 117 -5.51 -16.08 11.08
N GLY A 118 -5.41 -14.76 11.27
CA GLY A 118 -6.50 -13.95 11.83
C GLY A 118 -7.79 -14.06 11.01
N LEU A 119 -7.69 -14.02 9.68
CA LEU A 119 -8.81 -14.22 8.76
C LEU A 119 -9.41 -15.64 8.85
N VAL A 120 -8.58 -16.67 8.97
CA VAL A 120 -9.02 -18.06 9.17
C VAL A 120 -9.77 -18.18 10.51
N TRP A 121 -9.19 -17.69 11.60
CA TRP A 121 -9.78 -17.83 12.94
C TRP A 121 -11.01 -16.95 13.17
N ASN A 122 -11.15 -15.83 12.44
CA ASN A 122 -12.39 -15.06 12.43
C ASN A 122 -13.55 -15.88 11.81
N ARG A 123 -13.27 -16.65 10.74
CA ARG A 123 -14.26 -17.49 10.05
C ARG A 123 -14.52 -18.83 10.77
N ALA A 124 -13.47 -19.44 11.32
CA ALA A 124 -13.52 -20.70 12.05
C ALA A 124 -12.86 -20.52 13.43
N PRO A 125 -13.58 -19.97 14.43
CA PRO A 125 -12.99 -19.67 15.73
C PRO A 125 -12.42 -20.91 16.43
N LYS A 126 -11.19 -20.81 16.92
CA LYS A 126 -10.46 -21.92 17.58
C LYS A 126 -11.21 -22.56 18.75
N HIS A 127 -12.04 -21.79 19.44
CA HIS A 127 -12.81 -22.24 20.60
C HIS A 127 -14.09 -23.00 20.21
N ARG A 128 -14.40 -23.14 18.92
CA ARG A 128 -15.56 -23.89 18.43
C ARG A 128 -15.08 -25.08 17.61
N SER A 129 -15.41 -26.29 18.04
CA SER A 129 -15.17 -27.48 17.22
C SER A 129 -15.98 -27.39 15.94
N LYS A 130 -15.29 -27.47 14.80
CA LYS A 130 -15.87 -27.46 13.46
C LYS A 130 -15.34 -28.68 12.71
N GLY A 131 -16.18 -29.28 11.86
CA GLY A 131 -15.75 -30.37 11.01
C GLY A 131 -14.67 -29.93 10.01
N PRO A 132 -13.81 -30.84 9.54
CA PRO A 132 -12.68 -30.53 8.67
C PRO A 132 -13.07 -29.74 7.41
N LYS A 133 -14.22 -30.08 6.80
CA LYS A 133 -14.75 -29.40 5.62
C LYS A 133 -15.06 -27.91 5.86
N VAL A 134 -15.51 -27.56 7.06
CA VAL A 134 -15.81 -26.16 7.42
C VAL A 134 -14.52 -25.36 7.60
N VAL A 135 -13.49 -25.99 8.17
CA VAL A 135 -12.17 -25.37 8.32
C VAL A 135 -11.53 -25.14 6.94
N GLU A 136 -11.62 -26.12 6.04
CA GLU A 136 -11.13 -26.02 4.67
C GLU A 136 -11.80 -24.85 3.91
N MET A 137 -13.13 -24.75 3.96
CA MET A 137 -13.86 -23.63 3.35
C MET A 137 -13.47 -22.27 3.96
N ALA A 138 -13.24 -22.23 5.28
CA ALA A 138 -12.79 -21.02 5.95
C ALA A 138 -11.39 -20.59 5.49
N VAL A 139 -10.49 -21.55 5.29
CA VAL A 139 -9.14 -21.32 4.74
C VAL A 139 -9.21 -20.81 3.30
N MET A 140 -9.96 -21.48 2.43
CA MET A 140 -10.11 -21.04 1.03
C MET A 140 -10.71 -19.62 0.95
N SER A 141 -11.75 -19.35 1.76
CA SER A 141 -12.34 -18.01 1.86
C SER A 141 -11.38 -16.96 2.42
N ALA A 142 -10.48 -17.33 3.33
CA ALA A 142 -9.45 -16.45 3.86
C ALA A 142 -8.39 -16.13 2.81
N ILE A 143 -7.95 -17.12 2.04
CA ILE A 143 -6.97 -16.97 0.94
C ILE A 143 -7.53 -16.04 -0.14
N THR A 144 -8.75 -16.27 -0.62
CA THR A 144 -9.39 -15.41 -1.64
C THR A 144 -9.47 -13.96 -1.15
N HIS A 145 -9.90 -13.75 0.09
CA HIS A 145 -9.96 -12.40 0.67
C HIS A 145 -8.59 -11.74 0.78
N PHE A 146 -7.58 -12.50 1.24
CA PHE A 146 -6.23 -11.97 1.44
C PHE A 146 -5.59 -11.54 0.12
N ASN A 147 -5.76 -12.33 -0.94
CA ASN A 147 -5.13 -12.07 -2.23
C ASN A 147 -5.91 -11.06 -3.11
N SER A 148 -7.24 -11.04 -3.01
CA SER A 148 -8.10 -10.35 -3.98
C SER A 148 -9.13 -9.44 -3.31
N CYS A 149 -8.90 -9.03 -2.06
CA CYS A 149 -9.77 -8.16 -1.26
C CYS A 149 -11.15 -8.79 -0.95
N ALA A 150 -11.94 -8.13 -0.10
CA ALA A 150 -13.25 -8.63 0.33
C ALA A 150 -14.25 -8.84 -0.83
N SER A 151 -14.14 -8.05 -1.91
CA SER A 151 -15.05 -8.09 -3.07
C SER A 151 -15.00 -9.43 -3.80
N SER A 152 -13.81 -9.96 -4.05
CA SER A 152 -13.61 -11.26 -4.73
C SER A 152 -14.31 -12.42 -4.01
N ARG A 153 -14.36 -12.37 -2.67
CA ARG A 153 -15.10 -13.35 -1.87
C ARG A 153 -16.60 -13.26 -2.15
N HIS A 154 -17.16 -12.05 -2.26
CA HIS A 154 -18.57 -11.87 -2.59
C HIS A 154 -18.88 -12.40 -4.00
N ASP A 155 -17.96 -12.22 -4.95
CA ASP A 155 -18.13 -12.72 -6.31
C ASP A 155 -18.13 -14.25 -6.37
N VAL A 156 -17.21 -14.91 -5.65
CA VAL A 156 -17.21 -16.38 -5.51
C VAL A 156 -18.48 -16.89 -4.83
N MET A 157 -18.94 -16.20 -3.77
CA MET A 157 -20.19 -16.59 -3.11
C MET A 157 -21.43 -16.43 -4.00
N ARG A 158 -21.47 -15.41 -4.86
CA ARG A 158 -22.55 -15.23 -5.86
C ARG A 158 -22.50 -16.26 -6.98
N ALA A 159 -21.31 -16.70 -7.39
CA ALA A 159 -21.18 -17.72 -8.44
C ALA A 159 -21.53 -19.14 -7.96
N ALA A 160 -21.48 -19.37 -6.64
CA ALA A 160 -21.76 -20.66 -6.02
C ALA A 160 -23.22 -20.83 -5.56
N SER A 161 -24.05 -19.79 -5.70
CA SER A 161 -25.48 -19.76 -5.37
C SER A 161 -26.34 -19.90 -6.63
#